data_AF-A0A957F143-F1
#
_entry.id   AF-A0A957F143-F1
#
_cell.length_a   1.000
_cell.length_b   1.000
_cell.length_c   1.000
_cell.angle_alpha   90.00
_cell.angle_beta   90.00
_cell.angle_gamma   90.00
#
_symmetry.space_group_name_H-M   'P 1'
#
loop_
_entity.id
_entity.type
_entity.pdbx_description
1 polymer ?
#
loop_
_entity_poly.entity_id
_entity_poly.type
_entity_poly.pdbx_seq_one_letter_code
_entity_poly.pdbx_strand_id
1 'polypeptide(L)'
;MDTVQAGAEAAHLHEKGQSIVLIALALVGLLAFVGIAVDVGFVFARSTQLQSAVDSAALAAVSELVADPSPGGPGEAAANQRATQFFQTNGFDIIVDVTGGSSNQFGTGDSLGIQALGSIEYELIADWPVELFFLRLIGRDSITLTRSAVSAIFPMADIYASRRVEDGILSTSNQAVFGPMSCTSMGDPFSPISAGGPHTYEYRILIPAGYEQQHSYIRVELFDPDSINAAANSATVIHTNLAVSLGDPATENLNCPNNSRYEPCLINTGEANLGGVTLDDINPYWFLRIDENRYGNGSTSCGNSGSYVATNNTETEYELFYWRQNPDGTLIRVPLAKYTGQAGDGVRDTGNHQTDLRWVSPGAPPIYDQPAPVPTDCNESPNGGDYDPVSCPSGSAAGPGTGFEVDIATDLVDILTDPATGNRYLYLNVTSVTGSSENGYEIWAGPNTYISNISSDANLRNLQILNNRGAHTSKGITVFGMGNLPMNSNTNARVEIPLIWVGPEQAGNNVYISTFDSDSGASPPVIFYFDSIAQSDYSISYTSQGGRCAPGSCNNRWVNPAYEIKVPGDTANCDYLNPNPADCTPFYGGRLIASYQGGFADTYGWQARLSGQPYLVR
;
A
#
# COMPACT_ATOMS: atom_id res chain seq x y z
N MET A 1 -106.55 -1.39 -73.23
CA MET A 1 -105.95 -0.48 -72.24
C MET A 1 -105.69 -1.31 -71.00
N ASP A 2 -104.51 -1.14 -70.42
CA ASP A 2 -104.10 -1.60 -69.08
C ASP A 2 -103.92 -3.13 -68.89
N THR A 3 -102.91 -3.67 -68.19
CA THR A 3 -101.82 -3.13 -67.33
C THR A 3 -100.92 -4.27 -66.80
N VAL A 4 -99.75 -3.91 -66.20
CA VAL A 4 -98.96 -4.58 -65.10
C VAL A 4 -98.11 -5.82 -65.49
N GLN A 5 -96.94 -6.19 -64.92
CA GLN A 5 -95.76 -5.63 -64.20
C GLN A 5 -94.99 -6.87 -63.66
N ALA A 6 -93.65 -6.93 -63.75
CA ALA A 6 -92.72 -7.76 -62.95
C ALA A 6 -91.33 -7.55 -63.57
N GLY A 7 -90.18 -7.49 -62.91
CA GLY A 7 -89.72 -7.78 -61.55
C GLY A 7 -88.23 -8.05 -61.70
N ALA A 8 -87.36 -7.45 -60.88
CA ALA A 8 -85.93 -7.75 -60.88
C ALA A 8 -85.35 -7.50 -59.48
N GLU A 9 -85.13 -8.59 -58.76
CA GLU A 9 -84.35 -8.63 -57.53
C GLU A 9 -83.16 -9.55 -57.80
N ALA A 10 -81.94 -9.04 -57.62
CA ALA A 10 -80.71 -9.81 -57.78
C ALA A 10 -79.75 -9.57 -56.61
N ALA A 11 -79.44 -10.68 -55.95
CA ALA A 11 -78.18 -11.06 -55.32
C ALA A 11 -77.65 -10.24 -54.11
N HIS A 12 -77.79 -10.83 -52.92
CA HIS A 12 -76.86 -10.62 -51.80
C HIS A 12 -76.11 -11.93 -51.54
N LEU A 13 -74.85 -11.99 -51.97
CA LEU A 13 -73.96 -13.13 -51.78
C LEU A 13 -73.41 -13.20 -50.35
N HIS A 14 -72.90 -14.38 -50.03
CA HIS A 14 -72.60 -14.96 -48.74
C HIS A 14 -71.23 -14.47 -48.21
N GLU A 15 -71.22 -13.58 -47.20
CA GLU A 15 -70.00 -13.08 -46.53
C GLU A 15 -70.25 -13.03 -45.00
N LYS A 16 -70.30 -14.19 -44.32
CA LYS A 16 -70.44 -14.23 -42.84
C LYS A 16 -69.61 -15.29 -42.10
N GLY A 17 -68.71 -16.02 -42.77
CA GLY A 17 -67.92 -17.11 -42.16
C GLY A 17 -66.44 -16.83 -41.92
N GLN A 18 -65.81 -15.88 -42.63
CA GLN A 18 -64.35 -15.66 -42.53
C GLN A 18 -63.95 -14.80 -41.32
N SER A 19 -64.80 -13.88 -40.87
CA SER A 19 -64.47 -12.97 -39.75
C SER A 19 -64.25 -13.70 -38.43
N ILE A 20 -64.99 -14.79 -38.15
CA ILE A 20 -64.85 -15.55 -36.90
C ILE A 20 -63.51 -16.28 -36.81
N VAL A 21 -62.98 -16.76 -37.94
CA VAL A 21 -61.67 -17.43 -38.02
C VAL A 21 -60.55 -16.43 -37.78
N LEU A 22 -60.64 -15.23 -38.38
CA LEU A 22 -59.68 -14.15 -38.16
C LEU A 22 -59.69 -13.65 -36.71
N ILE A 23 -60.87 -13.52 -36.10
CA ILE A 23 -61.00 -13.12 -34.69
C ILE A 23 -60.41 -14.19 -33.77
N ALA A 24 -60.68 -15.47 -34.02
CA ALA A 24 -60.12 -16.57 -33.22
C ALA A 24 -58.59 -16.61 -33.31
N LEU A 25 -58.03 -16.46 -34.51
CA LEU A 25 -56.57 -16.39 -34.70
C LEU A 25 -55.96 -15.14 -34.06
N ALA A 26 -56.63 -13.99 -34.16
CA ALA A 26 -56.18 -12.75 -33.51
C ALA A 26 -56.20 -12.86 -31.98
N LEU A 27 -57.21 -13.52 -31.40
CA LEU A 27 -57.29 -13.77 -29.96
C LEU A 27 -56.18 -14.70 -29.48
N VAL A 28 -55.90 -15.78 -30.22
CA VAL A 28 -54.77 -16.68 -29.93
C VAL A 28 -53.44 -15.94 -30.02
N GLY A 29 -53.27 -15.09 -31.04
CA GLY A 29 -52.10 -14.22 -31.17
C GLY A 29 -51.94 -13.26 -29.98
N LEU A 30 -53.02 -12.61 -29.56
CA LEU A 30 -53.02 -11.68 -28.42
C LEU A 30 -52.68 -12.40 -27.10
N LEU A 31 -53.25 -13.59 -26.88
CA LEU A 31 -52.92 -14.43 -25.72
C LEU A 31 -51.45 -14.90 -25.74
N ALA A 32 -50.90 -15.21 -26.91
CA ALA A 32 -49.48 -15.54 -27.04
C ALA A 32 -48.59 -14.35 -26.66
N PHE A 33 -48.92 -13.14 -27.11
CA PHE A 33 -48.18 -11.92 -26.73
C PHE A 33 -48.29 -11.61 -25.23
N VAL A 34 -49.48 -11.79 -24.63
CA VAL A 34 -49.68 -11.63 -23.18
C VAL A 34 -48.85 -12.66 -22.41
N GLY A 35 -48.85 -13.92 -22.86
CA GLY A 35 -48.07 -14.98 -22.24
C GLY A 35 -46.57 -14.69 -22.24
N ILE A 36 -46.04 -14.24 -23.39
CA ILE A 36 -44.64 -13.81 -23.50
C ILE A 36 -44.37 -12.62 -22.58
N ALA A 37 -45.24 -11.61 -22.54
CA ALA A 37 -45.06 -10.44 -21.69
C ALA A 37 -45.02 -10.80 -20.19
N VAL A 38 -45.88 -11.73 -19.75
CA VAL A 38 -45.88 -12.22 -18.36
C VAL A 38 -44.62 -13.01 -18.04
N ASP A 39 -44.21 -13.94 -18.90
CA ASP A 39 -43.01 -14.74 -18.67
C ASP A 39 -41.75 -13.87 -18.66
N VAL A 40 -41.59 -12.94 -19.61
CA VAL A 40 -40.45 -12.00 -19.64
C VAL A 40 -40.46 -11.11 -18.40
N GLY A 41 -41.62 -10.57 -18.01
CA GLY A 41 -41.74 -9.75 -16.81
C GLY A 41 -41.36 -10.51 -15.53
N PHE A 42 -41.79 -11.78 -15.43
CA PHE A 42 -41.44 -12.64 -14.31
C PHE A 42 -39.94 -12.99 -14.29
N VAL A 43 -39.38 -13.37 -15.43
CA VAL A 43 -37.95 -13.66 -15.57
C VAL A 43 -37.11 -12.44 -15.20
N PHE A 44 -37.53 -11.23 -15.61
CA PHE A 44 -36.85 -9.99 -15.25
C PHE A 44 -36.89 -9.75 -13.73
N ALA A 45 -38.06 -9.90 -13.10
CA ALA A 45 -38.20 -9.76 -11.65
C ALA A 45 -37.34 -10.78 -10.87
N ARG A 46 -37.32 -12.04 -11.31
CA ARG A 46 -36.46 -13.09 -10.74
C ARG A 46 -34.97 -12.81 -10.94
N SER A 47 -34.61 -12.25 -12.09
CA SER A 47 -33.24 -11.80 -12.38
C SER A 47 -32.77 -10.72 -11.40
N THR A 48 -33.60 -9.71 -11.13
CA THR A 48 -33.26 -8.66 -10.17
C THR A 48 -33.16 -9.22 -8.75
N GLN A 49 -34.07 -10.12 -8.36
CA GLN A 49 -34.01 -10.79 -7.06
C GLN A 49 -32.72 -11.60 -6.89
N LEU A 50 -32.31 -12.34 -7.93
CA LEU A 50 -31.08 -13.12 -7.92
C LEU A 50 -29.85 -12.22 -7.83
N GLN A 51 -29.80 -11.11 -8.59
CA GLN A 51 -28.68 -10.17 -8.52
C GLN A 51 -28.51 -9.60 -7.10
N SER A 52 -29.59 -9.10 -6.48
CA SER A 52 -29.50 -8.55 -5.12
C SER A 52 -29.04 -9.58 -4.08
N ALA A 53 -29.41 -10.85 -4.26
CA ALA A 53 -28.95 -11.93 -3.40
C ALA A 53 -27.45 -12.21 -3.57
N VAL A 54 -26.98 -12.27 -4.83
CA VAL A 54 -25.56 -12.47 -5.17
C VAL A 54 -24.72 -11.31 -4.63
N ASP A 55 -25.15 -10.06 -4.84
CA ASP A 55 -24.50 -8.85 -4.36
C ASP A 55 -24.30 -8.87 -2.83
N SER A 56 -25.37 -9.15 -2.08
CA SER A 56 -25.30 -9.19 -0.61
C SER A 56 -24.45 -10.33 -0.07
N ALA A 57 -24.44 -11.48 -0.75
CA ALA A 57 -23.65 -12.64 -0.37
C ALA A 57 -22.16 -12.43 -0.65
N ALA A 58 -21.81 -11.83 -1.80
CA ALA A 58 -20.44 -11.47 -2.12
C ALA A 58 -19.88 -10.46 -1.10
N LEU A 59 -20.60 -9.37 -0.83
CA LEU A 59 -20.21 -8.36 0.17
C LEU A 59 -19.99 -8.98 1.57
N ALA A 60 -20.84 -9.91 1.98
CA ALA A 60 -20.66 -10.58 3.27
C ALA A 60 -19.44 -11.52 3.28
N ALA A 61 -19.20 -12.24 2.19
CA ALA A 61 -18.11 -13.21 2.08
C ALA A 61 -16.72 -12.55 2.14
N VAL A 62 -16.52 -11.47 1.39
CA VAL A 62 -15.20 -10.80 1.30
C VAL A 62 -14.73 -10.25 2.66
N SER A 63 -15.65 -9.93 3.57
CA SER A 63 -15.30 -9.45 4.92
C SER A 63 -14.59 -10.49 5.80
N GLU A 64 -14.80 -11.78 5.53
CA GLU A 64 -14.15 -12.88 6.27
C GLU A 64 -12.70 -13.10 5.82
N LEU A 65 -12.31 -12.59 4.64
CA LEU A 65 -10.96 -12.74 4.09
C LEU A 65 -9.92 -11.80 4.72
N VAL A 66 -10.34 -10.76 5.47
CA VAL A 66 -9.45 -9.73 6.03
C VAL A 66 -8.40 -10.32 6.97
N ALA A 67 -8.81 -11.26 7.83
CA ALA A 67 -7.95 -11.87 8.83
C ALA A 67 -6.96 -12.88 8.22
N ASP A 68 -7.39 -13.67 7.25
CA ASP A 68 -6.58 -14.73 6.63
C ASP A 68 -7.00 -14.97 5.16
N PRO A 69 -6.41 -14.22 4.20
CA PRO A 69 -6.79 -14.30 2.80
C PRO A 69 -6.10 -15.44 2.04
N SER A 70 -5.60 -16.47 2.73
CA SER A 70 -4.87 -17.56 2.09
C SER A 70 -5.79 -18.48 1.26
N PRO A 71 -5.42 -18.83 0.01
CA PRO A 71 -6.16 -19.79 -0.80
C PRO A 71 -6.22 -21.16 -0.14
N GLY A 72 -7.42 -21.75 -0.06
CA GLY A 72 -7.69 -22.99 0.66
C GLY A 72 -7.54 -22.88 2.18
N GLY A 73 -7.36 -21.68 2.72
CA GLY A 73 -7.19 -21.42 4.14
C GLY A 73 -8.49 -21.29 4.93
N PRO A 74 -8.41 -21.15 6.26
CA PRO A 74 -9.57 -20.96 7.14
C PRO A 74 -10.44 -19.75 6.76
N GLY A 75 -9.85 -18.66 6.26
CA GLY A 75 -10.60 -17.47 5.84
C GLY A 75 -11.45 -17.70 4.59
N GLU A 76 -10.95 -18.45 3.60
CA GLU A 76 -11.75 -18.82 2.41
C GLU A 76 -12.92 -19.72 2.79
N ALA A 77 -12.70 -20.69 3.68
CA ALA A 77 -13.77 -21.55 4.19
C ALA A 77 -14.85 -20.74 4.93
N ALA A 78 -14.44 -19.76 5.75
CA ALA A 78 -15.35 -18.84 6.43
C ALA A 78 -16.11 -17.95 5.43
N ALA A 79 -15.44 -17.39 4.42
CA ALA A 79 -16.04 -16.59 3.36
C ALA A 79 -17.10 -17.38 2.57
N ASN A 80 -16.79 -18.61 2.16
CA ASN A 80 -17.73 -19.49 1.45
C ASN A 80 -18.94 -19.87 2.32
N GLN A 81 -18.71 -20.11 3.62
CA GLN A 81 -19.79 -20.36 4.56
C GLN A 81 -20.68 -19.11 4.71
N ARG A 82 -20.07 -17.93 4.79
CA ARG A 82 -20.77 -16.65 4.92
C ARG A 82 -21.57 -16.30 3.67
N ALA A 83 -21.01 -16.50 2.48
CA ALA A 83 -21.70 -16.36 1.20
C ALA A 83 -22.97 -17.23 1.19
N THR A 84 -22.83 -18.50 1.58
CA THR A 84 -23.93 -19.46 1.64
C THR A 84 -25.03 -19.01 2.62
N GLN A 85 -24.65 -18.54 3.82
CA GLN A 85 -25.60 -18.04 4.82
C GLN A 85 -26.43 -16.85 4.31
N PHE A 86 -25.77 -15.88 3.67
CA PHE A 86 -26.45 -14.70 3.14
C PHE A 86 -27.30 -15.04 1.92
N PHE A 87 -26.85 -15.95 1.05
CA PHE A 87 -27.61 -16.40 -0.09
C PHE A 87 -28.90 -17.14 0.33
N GLN A 88 -28.81 -18.01 1.34
CA GLN A 88 -29.96 -18.70 1.95
C GLN A 88 -30.92 -17.74 2.65
N THR A 89 -30.39 -16.72 3.34
CA THR A 89 -31.21 -15.68 3.99
C THR A 89 -32.05 -14.90 2.96
N ASN A 90 -31.55 -14.75 1.73
CA ASN A 90 -32.28 -14.16 0.61
C ASN A 90 -33.29 -15.12 -0.06
N GLY A 91 -33.47 -16.33 0.46
CA GLY A 91 -34.49 -17.30 0.02
C GLY A 91 -34.03 -18.22 -1.10
N PHE A 92 -32.73 -18.46 -1.25
CA PHE A 92 -32.16 -19.35 -2.26
C PHE A 92 -31.43 -20.55 -1.60
N ASP A 93 -31.92 -21.77 -1.86
CA ASP A 93 -31.46 -23.01 -1.19
C ASP A 93 -30.43 -23.83 -2.01
N ILE A 94 -29.69 -23.21 -2.93
CA ILE A 94 -28.79 -23.95 -3.86
C ILE A 94 -27.36 -24.01 -3.33
N ILE A 95 -26.71 -25.16 -3.56
CA ILE A 95 -25.26 -25.38 -3.42
C ILE A 95 -24.59 -24.40 -4.38
N VAL A 96 -23.99 -23.36 -3.82
CA VAL A 96 -23.12 -22.46 -4.55
C VAL A 96 -22.03 -23.33 -5.18
N ASP A 97 -22.05 -23.48 -6.51
CA ASP A 97 -20.87 -23.94 -7.22
C ASP A 97 -19.92 -22.74 -7.18
N VAL A 98 -19.26 -22.59 -6.03
CA VAL A 98 -18.15 -21.65 -5.84
C VAL A 98 -17.07 -22.20 -6.77
N THR A 99 -17.20 -21.91 -8.06
CA THR A 99 -16.02 -21.79 -8.90
C THR A 99 -15.35 -20.54 -8.37
N GLY A 100 -14.69 -20.69 -7.22
CA GLY A 100 -13.75 -19.74 -6.68
C GLY A 100 -12.64 -19.69 -7.70
N GLY A 101 -12.90 -18.95 -8.76
CA GLY A 101 -11.92 -18.54 -9.73
C GLY A 101 -10.97 -17.66 -8.95
N SER A 102 -9.98 -18.30 -8.36
CA SER A 102 -8.62 -17.82 -8.38
C SER A 102 -8.21 -17.56 -9.84
N SER A 103 -8.86 -16.60 -10.51
CA SER A 103 -8.40 -16.03 -11.76
C SER A 103 -7.49 -14.84 -11.50
N ASN A 104 -6.92 -14.75 -10.30
CA ASN A 104 -5.48 -14.63 -10.25
C ASN A 104 -4.94 -15.99 -9.89
N GLN A 105 -4.00 -16.48 -10.71
CA GLN A 105 -3.00 -17.39 -10.21
C GLN A 105 -2.59 -16.89 -8.82
N PHE A 106 -2.97 -17.60 -7.76
CA PHE A 106 -2.21 -17.56 -6.53
C PHE A 106 -0.92 -18.30 -6.85
N GLY A 107 -0.04 -17.61 -7.59
CA GLY A 107 1.30 -18.05 -7.84
C GLY A 107 1.96 -18.16 -6.48
N THR A 108 2.22 -19.39 -6.05
CA THR A 108 3.27 -19.66 -5.07
C THR A 108 4.54 -19.00 -5.59
N GLY A 109 4.82 -17.79 -5.11
CA GLY A 109 5.89 -16.92 -5.60
C GLY A 109 5.55 -15.42 -5.68
N ASP A 110 4.28 -15.02 -5.53
CA ASP A 110 3.90 -13.61 -5.44
C ASP A 110 3.48 -13.27 -4.00
N SER A 111 4.43 -12.66 -3.28
CA SER A 111 4.26 -11.90 -2.06
C SER A 111 2.95 -11.11 -2.04
N LEU A 112 1.92 -11.64 -1.35
CA LEU A 112 0.61 -11.03 -1.12
C LEU A 112 -0.02 -10.39 -2.36
N GLY A 113 -0.96 -11.09 -3.00
CA GLY A 113 -1.74 -10.63 -4.16
C GLY A 113 -2.54 -9.34 -3.93
N ILE A 114 -1.83 -8.22 -3.87
CA ILE A 114 -2.26 -6.84 -4.02
C ILE A 114 -2.47 -6.68 -5.53
N GLN A 115 -3.73 -6.64 -5.99
CA GLN A 115 -4.06 -6.03 -7.29
C GLN A 115 -3.41 -4.63 -7.36
N ALA A 116 -3.26 -3.97 -8.51
CA ALA A 116 -2.56 -2.68 -8.62
C ALA A 116 -3.04 -1.54 -7.66
N LEU A 117 -4.11 -1.73 -6.89
CA LEU A 117 -4.61 -0.85 -5.82
C LEU A 117 -4.67 -1.51 -4.41
N GLY A 118 -4.37 -2.80 -4.27
CA GLY A 118 -4.33 -3.56 -3.01
C GLY A 118 -5.64 -4.15 -2.48
N SER A 119 -6.62 -4.39 -3.35
CA SER A 119 -7.89 -5.01 -2.97
C SER A 119 -7.82 -6.53 -2.91
N ILE A 120 -8.53 -7.11 -1.93
CA ILE A 120 -8.93 -8.52 -1.91
C ILE A 120 -10.33 -8.61 -2.49
N GLU A 121 -10.51 -9.47 -3.49
CA GLU A 121 -11.77 -9.65 -4.19
C GLU A 121 -12.37 -11.03 -3.92
N TYR A 122 -13.70 -11.10 -3.93
CA TYR A 122 -14.47 -12.34 -3.88
C TYR A 122 -15.52 -12.30 -4.99
N GLU A 123 -15.45 -13.27 -5.90
CA GLU A 123 -16.45 -13.45 -6.94
C GLU A 123 -17.44 -14.55 -6.53
N LEU A 124 -18.73 -14.23 -6.65
CA LEU A 124 -19.82 -15.18 -6.51
C LEU A 124 -20.55 -15.32 -7.83
N ILE A 125 -20.72 -16.54 -8.32
CA ILE A 125 -21.54 -16.86 -9.49
C ILE A 125 -22.67 -17.78 -9.02
N ALA A 126 -23.91 -17.44 -9.37
CA ALA A 126 -25.08 -18.21 -9.01
C ALA A 126 -25.95 -18.51 -10.24
N ASP A 127 -26.34 -19.78 -10.35
CA ASP A 127 -27.28 -20.28 -11.35
C ASP A 127 -28.62 -20.63 -10.70
N TRP A 128 -29.71 -20.10 -11.25
CA TRP A 128 -31.06 -20.35 -10.76
C TRP A 128 -32.04 -20.73 -11.88
N PRO A 129 -32.57 -21.96 -11.89
CA PRO A 129 -33.63 -22.34 -12.82
C PRO A 129 -34.96 -21.67 -12.44
N VAL A 130 -35.49 -20.83 -13.34
CA VAL A 130 -36.79 -20.18 -13.19
C VAL A 130 -37.81 -20.85 -14.10
N GLU A 131 -38.90 -21.34 -13.50
CA GLU A 131 -40.03 -21.93 -14.23
C GLU A 131 -40.80 -20.87 -15.04
N LEU A 132 -41.21 -21.24 -16.25
CA LEU A 132 -41.98 -20.38 -17.17
C LEU A 132 -43.45 -20.80 -17.20
N PHE A 133 -44.37 -19.83 -17.31
CA PHE A 133 -45.81 -20.10 -17.25
C PHE A 133 -46.39 -20.46 -18.63
N PHE A 134 -46.17 -19.59 -19.62
CA PHE A 134 -46.80 -19.71 -20.94
C PHE A 134 -45.88 -20.34 -21.98
N LEU A 135 -44.57 -20.07 -21.91
CA LEU A 135 -43.55 -20.65 -22.80
C LEU A 135 -43.42 -22.17 -22.64
N ARG A 136 -43.88 -22.75 -21.53
CA ARG A 136 -43.99 -24.22 -21.41
C ARG A 136 -44.94 -24.82 -22.45
N LEU A 137 -45.94 -24.07 -22.93
CA LEU A 137 -46.88 -24.54 -23.97
C LEU A 137 -46.21 -24.80 -25.31
N ILE A 138 -45.01 -24.23 -25.53
CA ILE A 138 -44.17 -24.46 -26.71
C ILE A 138 -42.90 -25.27 -26.38
N GLY A 139 -42.89 -25.98 -25.25
CA GLY A 139 -41.81 -26.90 -24.86
C GLY A 139 -40.62 -26.25 -24.15
N ARG A 140 -40.79 -25.06 -23.55
CA ARG A 140 -39.78 -24.40 -22.73
C ARG A 140 -40.24 -24.30 -21.27
N ASP A 141 -39.88 -25.28 -20.46
CA ASP A 141 -40.36 -25.39 -19.07
C ASP A 141 -39.64 -24.46 -18.09
N SER A 142 -38.37 -24.16 -18.34
CA SER A 142 -37.56 -23.25 -17.52
C SER A 142 -36.50 -22.51 -18.31
N ILE A 143 -35.96 -21.46 -17.69
CA ILE A 143 -34.73 -20.79 -18.12
C ILE A 143 -33.80 -20.68 -16.92
N THR A 144 -32.52 -21.04 -17.09
CA THR A 144 -31.51 -20.83 -16.04
C THR A 144 -31.03 -19.39 -16.12
N LEU A 145 -31.18 -18.66 -15.02
CA LEU A 145 -30.61 -17.35 -14.82
C LEU A 145 -29.24 -17.49 -14.17
N THR A 146 -28.22 -16.92 -14.81
CA THR A 146 -26.88 -16.79 -14.23
C THR A 146 -26.66 -15.34 -13.83
N ARG A 147 -26.23 -15.11 -12.59
CA ARG A 147 -25.77 -13.80 -12.12
C ARG A 147 -24.45 -13.95 -11.41
N SER A 148 -23.63 -12.92 -11.48
CA SER A 148 -22.40 -12.83 -10.73
C SER A 148 -22.31 -11.48 -10.03
N ALA A 149 -21.54 -11.44 -8.96
CA ALA A 149 -21.10 -10.22 -8.33
C ALA A 149 -19.65 -10.39 -7.87
N VAL A 150 -18.86 -9.34 -8.04
CA VAL A 150 -17.51 -9.25 -7.48
C VAL A 150 -17.53 -8.19 -6.40
N SER A 151 -17.19 -8.57 -5.18
CA SER A 151 -17.00 -7.65 -4.07
C SER A 151 -15.53 -7.53 -3.73
N ALA A 152 -15.10 -6.35 -3.30
CA ALA A 152 -13.74 -6.09 -2.87
C ALA A 152 -13.69 -5.44 -1.49
N ILE A 153 -12.56 -5.66 -0.82
CA ILE A 153 -12.14 -4.93 0.37
C ILE A 153 -10.68 -4.54 0.22
N PHE A 154 -10.28 -3.36 0.71
CA PHE A 154 -8.88 -2.98 0.85
C PHE A 154 -8.50 -3.17 2.32
N PRO A 155 -8.10 -4.38 2.75
CA PRO A 155 -7.80 -4.59 4.14
C PRO A 155 -6.46 -3.98 4.49
N MET A 156 -5.50 -3.96 3.55
CA MET A 156 -4.15 -3.48 3.80
C MET A 156 -4.16 -1.96 3.86
N ALA A 157 -3.71 -1.44 4.99
CA ALA A 157 -3.58 -0.01 5.21
C ALA A 157 -2.16 0.44 4.85
N ASP A 158 -2.09 1.63 4.27
CA ASP A 158 -0.84 2.34 3.99
C ASP A 158 -0.09 2.60 5.31
N ILE A 159 1.18 2.17 5.37
CA ILE A 159 2.03 2.32 6.54
C ILE A 159 2.91 3.55 6.38
N TYR A 160 3.03 4.42 7.39
CA TYR A 160 3.97 5.56 7.26
C TYR A 160 5.38 5.04 7.02
N ALA A 161 6.06 5.56 6.00
CA ALA A 161 7.42 5.15 5.69
C ALA A 161 8.34 5.44 6.89
N SER A 162 8.32 6.69 7.39
CA SER A 162 9.23 7.11 8.46
C SER A 162 8.50 7.68 9.67
N ARG A 163 9.12 7.55 10.84
CA ARG A 163 8.71 8.30 12.05
C ARG A 163 8.70 9.80 11.79
N ARG A 164 9.65 10.28 11.01
CA ARG A 164 9.86 11.70 10.73
C ARG A 164 9.62 12.03 9.27
N VAL A 165 8.62 11.37 8.66
CA VAL A 165 8.25 11.56 7.26
C VAL A 165 7.94 13.03 6.91
N GLU A 166 7.49 13.82 7.89
CA GLU A 166 7.18 15.24 7.72
C GLU A 166 8.45 16.10 7.61
N ASP A 167 9.52 15.74 8.32
CA ASP A 167 10.72 16.57 8.46
C ASP A 167 11.92 16.00 7.70
N GLY A 168 11.92 14.72 7.33
CA GLY A 168 13.07 14.08 6.67
C GLY A 168 14.31 13.98 7.59
N ILE A 169 14.09 13.65 8.87
CA ILE A 169 15.13 13.34 9.87
C ILE A 169 15.26 11.83 10.01
N LEU A 170 16.47 11.31 10.11
CA LEU A 170 16.70 9.91 10.47
C LEU A 170 16.82 9.75 11.98
N SER A 171 16.32 8.65 12.55
CA SER A 171 16.34 8.43 14.00
C SER A 171 16.84 7.02 14.37
N THR A 172 15.93 6.10 14.68
CA THR A 172 16.24 4.77 15.22
C THR A 172 15.96 3.62 14.25
N SER A 173 15.34 3.93 13.10
CA SER A 173 15.00 2.99 12.04
C SER A 173 14.97 3.70 10.69
N ASN A 174 15.12 2.92 9.62
CA ASN A 174 15.02 3.35 8.22
C ASN A 174 14.42 2.20 7.39
N GLN A 175 14.09 2.48 6.12
CA GLN A 175 13.65 1.45 5.19
C GLN A 175 14.82 0.56 4.80
N ALA A 176 14.52 -0.67 4.42
CA ALA A 176 15.52 -1.61 3.92
C ALA A 176 14.99 -2.40 2.73
N VAL A 177 15.87 -2.78 1.83
CA VAL A 177 15.57 -3.77 0.78
C VAL A 177 16.78 -4.67 0.59
N PHE A 178 16.56 -5.95 0.34
CA PHE A 178 17.65 -6.91 0.17
C PHE A 178 17.81 -7.32 -1.27
N GLY A 179 19.06 -7.49 -1.69
CA GLY A 179 19.35 -7.98 -3.03
C GLY A 179 18.75 -9.38 -3.28
N PRO A 180 18.38 -9.71 -4.53
CA PRO A 180 17.74 -10.99 -4.86
C PRO A 180 18.60 -12.22 -4.55
N MET A 181 19.92 -12.08 -4.40
CA MET A 181 20.81 -13.17 -3.99
C MET A 181 20.98 -13.27 -2.46
N SER A 182 20.22 -12.50 -1.68
CA SER A 182 20.13 -12.64 -0.22
C SER A 182 19.25 -13.86 0.16
N CYS A 183 19.03 -14.04 1.45
CA CYS A 183 18.14 -15.05 2.01
C CYS A 183 17.05 -14.38 2.86
N THR A 184 15.93 -15.08 3.05
CA THR A 184 14.75 -14.56 3.76
C THR A 184 14.94 -14.38 5.28
N SER A 185 15.97 -15.00 5.86
CA SER A 185 16.29 -14.89 7.29
C SER A 185 17.04 -13.59 7.66
N MET A 186 17.01 -12.60 6.78
CA MET A 186 17.61 -11.28 6.98
C MET A 186 16.51 -10.21 7.11
N GLY A 187 15.27 -10.59 7.36
CA GLY A 187 14.18 -9.65 7.57
C GLY A 187 13.34 -9.27 6.36
N ASP A 188 13.78 -9.60 5.15
CA ASP A 188 13.03 -9.37 3.92
C ASP A 188 12.40 -10.66 3.40
N PRO A 189 11.09 -10.86 3.60
CA PRO A 189 10.40 -12.07 3.18
C PRO A 189 10.16 -12.17 1.68
N PHE A 190 10.45 -11.12 0.89
CA PHE A 190 9.94 -11.01 -0.49
C PHE A 190 11.03 -10.82 -1.53
N SER A 191 12.02 -9.95 -1.32
CA SER A 191 13.05 -9.65 -2.33
C SER A 191 14.01 -10.79 -2.66
N PRO A 192 14.39 -11.69 -1.73
CA PRO A 192 15.24 -12.83 -2.05
C PRO A 192 14.65 -13.75 -3.13
N ILE A 193 15.45 -14.26 -4.07
CA ILE A 193 15.01 -15.21 -5.12
C ILE A 193 14.34 -16.44 -4.53
N SER A 194 14.79 -16.91 -3.36
CA SER A 194 14.16 -18.03 -2.66
C SER A 194 12.71 -17.77 -2.24
N ALA A 195 12.27 -16.51 -2.21
CA ALA A 195 10.91 -16.09 -1.92
C ALA A 195 10.02 -15.91 -3.15
N GLY A 196 10.58 -15.96 -4.37
CA GLY A 196 9.81 -15.77 -5.61
C GLY A 196 10.51 -14.94 -6.69
N GLY A 197 11.57 -14.22 -6.35
CA GLY A 197 12.29 -13.32 -7.27
C GLY A 197 12.48 -11.94 -6.63
N PRO A 198 13.11 -10.98 -7.34
CA PRO A 198 13.14 -9.60 -6.88
C PRO A 198 11.72 -9.09 -6.66
N HIS A 199 11.51 -8.39 -5.54
CA HIS A 199 10.22 -7.81 -5.19
C HIS A 199 10.26 -6.29 -5.34
N THR A 200 9.12 -5.71 -5.67
CA THR A 200 8.95 -4.26 -5.79
C THR A 200 8.10 -3.78 -4.62
N TYR A 201 8.71 -3.00 -3.74
CA TYR A 201 8.00 -2.27 -2.69
C TYR A 201 7.42 -1.00 -3.27
N GLU A 202 6.10 -0.87 -3.26
CA GLU A 202 5.41 0.32 -3.75
C GLU A 202 5.19 1.30 -2.59
N TYR A 203 5.60 2.55 -2.79
CA TYR A 203 5.33 3.65 -1.89
C TYR A 203 4.33 4.60 -2.51
N ARG A 204 3.40 5.11 -1.71
CA ARG A 204 2.42 6.13 -2.07
C ARG A 204 2.80 7.46 -1.43
N ILE A 205 2.91 8.49 -2.24
CA ILE A 205 3.22 9.86 -1.82
C ILE A 205 1.94 10.68 -1.95
N LEU A 206 1.32 10.98 -0.80
CA LEU A 206 0.09 11.77 -0.72
C LEU A 206 0.40 13.24 -0.95
N ILE A 207 -0.35 13.86 -1.86
CA ILE A 207 -0.37 15.30 -2.11
C ILE A 207 -1.72 15.83 -1.58
N PRO A 208 -1.71 16.72 -0.57
CA PRO A 208 -2.95 17.24 -0.03
C PRO A 208 -3.70 18.13 -1.03
N ALA A 209 -5.02 18.19 -0.90
CA ALA A 209 -5.85 19.07 -1.71
C ALA A 209 -5.39 20.53 -1.60
N GLY A 210 -5.24 21.21 -2.75
CA GLY A 210 -4.85 22.61 -2.81
C GLY A 210 -3.36 22.89 -2.56
N TYR A 211 -2.51 21.87 -2.45
CA TYR A 211 -1.06 22.04 -2.32
C TYR A 211 -0.45 22.95 -3.42
N GLU A 212 -0.97 22.83 -4.64
CA GLU A 212 -0.57 23.60 -5.82
C GLU A 212 -0.82 25.10 -5.71
N GLN A 213 -1.63 25.54 -4.74
CA GLN A 213 -1.91 26.96 -4.49
C GLN A 213 -0.72 27.67 -3.85
N GLN A 214 0.17 26.92 -3.18
CA GLN A 214 1.32 27.47 -2.45
C GLN A 214 2.66 26.97 -3.01
N HIS A 215 2.66 25.82 -3.68
CA HIS A 215 3.87 25.15 -4.15
C HIS A 215 3.67 24.67 -5.59
N SER A 216 4.59 25.00 -6.50
CA SER A 216 4.52 24.54 -7.89
C SER A 216 5.17 23.17 -8.10
N TYR A 217 6.07 22.78 -7.19
CA TYR A 217 6.88 21.57 -7.31
C TYR A 217 6.71 20.66 -6.10
N ILE A 218 6.86 19.37 -6.37
CA ILE A 218 7.06 18.32 -5.36
C ILE A 218 8.43 17.73 -5.59
N ARG A 219 9.31 17.84 -4.61
CA ARG A 219 10.62 17.20 -4.62
C ARG A 219 10.55 15.90 -3.83
N VAL A 220 10.92 14.79 -4.46
CA VAL A 220 11.13 13.50 -3.82
C VAL A 220 12.63 13.33 -3.58
N GLU A 221 12.99 13.03 -2.34
CA GLU A 221 14.37 12.84 -1.91
C GLU A 221 14.55 11.41 -1.40
N LEU A 222 15.65 10.79 -1.83
CA LEU A 222 16.08 9.47 -1.41
C LEU A 222 17.29 9.66 -0.50
N PHE A 223 17.21 9.14 0.72
CA PHE A 223 18.37 8.99 1.58
C PHE A 223 19.09 7.70 1.20
N ASP A 224 20.40 7.82 0.97
CA ASP A 224 21.32 6.72 0.76
C ASP A 224 20.82 5.70 -0.26
N PRO A 225 20.51 6.12 -1.50
CA PRO A 225 19.90 5.23 -2.48
C PRO A 225 20.87 4.15 -3.02
N ASP A 226 22.13 4.15 -2.60
CA ASP A 226 23.18 3.21 -2.98
C ASP A 226 23.54 2.28 -1.81
N SER A 227 24.15 1.12 -2.08
CA SER A 227 24.55 0.17 -1.01
C SER A 227 26.03 0.27 -0.62
N ILE A 228 26.67 1.43 -0.80
CA ILE A 228 28.12 1.62 -0.70
C ILE A 228 28.48 2.29 0.63
N ASN A 229 28.78 1.46 1.62
CA ASN A 229 29.36 1.97 2.87
C ASN A 229 30.74 2.65 2.72
N ALA A 230 30.99 3.71 3.50
CA ALA A 230 32.33 4.24 3.75
C ALA A 230 33.23 3.32 4.62
N ALA A 231 34.56 3.38 4.41
CA ALA A 231 35.54 2.62 5.19
C ALA A 231 35.91 3.27 6.55
N ALA A 232 35.28 4.38 6.93
CA ALA A 232 35.59 5.13 8.15
C ALA A 232 35.04 4.42 9.40
N ASN A 233 35.77 4.44 10.52
CA ASN A 233 35.33 3.78 11.77
C ASN A 233 35.18 4.75 12.96
N SER A 234 35.36 6.04 12.70
CA SER A 234 35.29 7.10 13.69
C SER A 234 34.75 8.35 13.01
N ALA A 235 34.01 9.17 13.76
CA ALA A 235 33.50 10.44 13.29
C ALA A 235 33.65 11.53 14.37
N THR A 236 33.75 12.77 13.92
CA THR A 236 33.52 13.93 14.80
C THR A 236 32.02 14.13 14.92
N VAL A 237 31.44 13.68 16.03
CA VAL A 237 30.05 13.90 16.39
C VAL A 237 29.88 15.35 16.82
N ILE A 238 28.86 16.01 16.28
CA ILE A 238 28.42 17.34 16.68
C ILE A 238 27.09 17.16 17.42
N HIS A 239 26.98 17.69 18.62
CA HIS A 239 25.78 17.52 19.44
C HIS A 239 24.73 18.59 19.13
N THR A 240 23.46 18.27 19.39
CA THR A 240 22.36 19.25 19.30
C THR A 240 22.57 20.40 20.28
N ASN A 241 22.03 21.59 19.96
CA ASN A 241 22.08 22.75 20.86
C ASN A 241 21.42 22.44 22.21
N LEU A 242 20.38 21.61 22.20
CA LEU A 242 19.73 21.13 23.42
C LEU A 242 20.70 20.29 24.25
N ALA A 243 21.36 19.30 23.65
CA ALA A 243 22.34 18.48 24.35
C ALA A 243 23.49 19.31 24.95
N VAL A 244 24.03 20.26 24.18
CA VAL A 244 25.05 21.19 24.67
C VAL A 244 24.54 22.03 25.85
N SER A 245 23.29 22.47 25.81
CA SER A 245 22.68 23.23 26.92
C SER A 245 22.49 22.38 28.19
N LEU A 246 22.39 21.05 28.03
CA LEU A 246 22.24 20.08 29.11
C LEU A 246 23.58 19.49 29.60
N GLY A 247 24.70 19.90 29.01
CA GLY A 247 26.04 19.62 29.52
C GLY A 247 26.94 18.79 28.60
N ASP A 248 26.45 18.35 27.44
CA ASP A 248 27.27 17.64 26.45
C ASP A 248 28.30 18.60 25.79
N PRO A 249 29.45 18.07 25.33
CA PRO A 249 30.40 18.88 24.57
C PRO A 249 29.77 19.31 23.23
N ALA A 250 30.23 20.43 22.66
CA ALA A 250 29.78 20.85 21.34
C ALA A 250 30.15 19.82 20.25
N THR A 251 31.31 19.18 20.38
CA THR A 251 31.81 18.14 19.47
C THR A 251 32.61 17.10 20.23
N GLU A 252 32.51 15.84 19.81
CA GLU A 252 33.30 14.72 20.35
C GLU A 252 33.76 13.78 19.23
N ASN A 253 34.96 13.22 19.34
CA ASN A 253 35.41 12.18 18.42
C ASN A 253 35.04 10.81 18.98
N LEU A 254 34.10 10.14 18.33
CA LEU A 254 33.57 8.85 18.76
C LEU A 254 33.86 7.77 17.71
N ASN A 255 33.86 6.52 18.16
CA ASN A 255 34.17 5.36 17.35
C ASN A 255 32.96 4.44 17.21
N CYS A 256 32.89 3.79 16.06
CA CYS A 256 31.98 2.68 15.84
C CYS A 256 32.32 1.49 16.75
N PRO A 257 31.31 0.80 17.31
CA PRO A 257 31.53 -0.46 18.01
C PRO A 257 32.10 -1.55 17.10
N ASN A 258 31.71 -1.57 15.82
CA ASN A 258 32.31 -2.41 14.78
C ASN A 258 33.32 -1.62 13.94
N ASN A 259 34.39 -2.27 13.51
CA ASN A 259 35.39 -1.67 12.62
C ASN A 259 35.30 -2.21 11.17
N SER A 260 34.21 -2.92 10.88
CA SER A 260 33.98 -3.64 9.63
C SER A 260 33.12 -2.81 8.69
N ARG A 261 33.62 -2.54 7.48
CA ARG A 261 32.90 -1.82 6.42
C ARG A 261 31.64 -2.56 5.91
N TYR A 262 31.58 -3.87 6.09
CA TYR A 262 30.45 -4.70 5.67
C TYR A 262 29.28 -4.70 6.68
N GLU A 263 29.44 -4.06 7.84
CA GLU A 263 28.40 -3.91 8.85
C GLU A 263 27.94 -2.46 8.93
N PRO A 264 26.68 -2.21 9.31
CA PRO A 264 26.17 -0.88 9.55
C PRO A 264 26.85 -0.29 10.78
N CYS A 265 27.02 1.02 10.84
CA CYS A 265 27.50 1.69 12.04
C CYS A 265 26.77 3.01 12.29
N LEU A 266 26.07 3.02 13.42
CA LEU A 266 25.50 4.20 14.05
C LEU A 266 26.21 4.41 15.39
N ILE A 267 26.88 5.56 15.54
CA ILE A 267 27.57 5.94 16.77
C ILE A 267 26.53 6.52 17.73
N ASN A 268 26.41 5.94 18.93
CA ASN A 268 25.55 6.48 19.98
C ASN A 268 26.11 7.82 20.47
N THR A 269 25.32 8.88 20.36
CA THR A 269 25.73 10.24 20.76
C THR A 269 25.59 10.48 22.27
N GLY A 270 24.91 9.59 22.99
CA GLY A 270 24.60 9.76 24.41
C GLY A 270 23.40 10.68 24.69
N GLU A 271 22.89 11.41 23.69
CA GLU A 271 21.83 12.41 23.88
C GLU A 271 20.52 11.80 24.43
N ALA A 272 20.27 10.51 24.16
CA ALA A 272 19.12 9.78 24.69
C ALA A 272 19.15 9.56 26.21
N ASN A 273 20.31 9.73 26.86
CA ASN A 273 20.45 9.61 28.31
C ASN A 273 20.22 10.94 29.04
N LEU A 274 19.98 12.03 28.32
CA LEU A 274 19.74 13.34 28.90
C LEU A 274 18.37 13.37 29.59
N GLY A 275 18.29 14.02 30.75
CA GLY A 275 17.05 14.11 31.51
C GLY A 275 16.05 15.07 30.87
N GLY A 276 14.81 14.62 30.67
CA GLY A 276 13.71 15.50 30.24
C GLY A 276 13.63 15.77 28.74
N VAL A 277 14.31 14.95 27.93
CA VAL A 277 14.22 15.00 26.45
C VAL A 277 13.32 13.89 25.93
N THR A 278 12.71 14.12 24.77
CA THR A 278 12.07 13.05 24.00
C THR A 278 12.96 12.64 22.84
N LEU A 279 12.74 11.45 22.25
CA LEU A 279 13.41 11.05 21.00
C LEU A 279 13.26 12.09 19.90
N ASP A 280 12.21 12.92 20.00
CA ASP A 280 11.98 13.91 18.99
C ASP A 280 12.90 15.12 19.11
N ASP A 281 13.50 15.38 20.27
CA ASP A 281 14.28 16.58 20.61
C ASP A 281 15.79 16.43 20.45
N ILE A 282 16.25 15.22 20.15
CA ILE A 282 17.67 14.85 20.19
C ILE A 282 18.10 14.15 18.91
N ASN A 283 19.42 14.09 18.71
CA ASN A 283 20.02 13.23 17.69
C ASN A 283 20.66 12.02 18.38
N PRO A 284 19.92 10.91 18.61
CA PRO A 284 20.43 9.79 19.41
C PRO A 284 21.60 9.05 18.77
N TYR A 285 21.75 9.17 17.44
CA TYR A 285 22.74 8.45 16.67
C TYR A 285 23.39 9.34 15.61
N TRP A 286 24.69 9.12 15.41
CA TRP A 286 25.45 9.64 14.30
C TRP A 286 25.72 8.53 13.30
N PHE A 287 25.22 8.70 12.08
CA PHE A 287 25.27 7.72 11.01
C PHE A 287 26.66 7.72 10.37
N LEU A 288 27.29 6.55 10.27
CA LEU A 288 28.58 6.37 9.58
C LEU A 288 28.53 5.32 8.47
N ARG A 289 27.63 4.35 8.59
CA ARG A 289 27.27 3.32 7.60
C ARG A 289 25.88 2.80 7.92
N ILE A 290 25.09 2.43 6.93
CA ILE A 290 23.77 1.81 7.19
C ILE A 290 23.55 0.50 6.43
N ASP A 291 24.34 0.21 5.40
CA ASP A 291 24.16 -0.99 4.60
C ASP A 291 24.82 -2.20 5.24
N GLU A 292 24.28 -3.38 4.94
CA GLU A 292 24.87 -4.66 5.36
C GLU A 292 25.37 -5.45 4.15
N ASN A 293 26.68 -5.61 4.03
CA ASN A 293 27.26 -6.36 2.92
C ASN A 293 27.22 -7.88 3.22
N ARG A 294 26.19 -8.54 2.69
CA ARG A 294 25.87 -9.97 2.94
C ARG A 294 25.96 -10.78 1.66
N TYR A 295 26.02 -12.11 1.78
CA TYR A 295 25.84 -13.03 0.64
C TYR A 295 24.94 -14.21 1.01
N GLY A 296 24.14 -14.69 0.06
CA GLY A 296 23.34 -15.89 0.24
C GLY A 296 24.20 -17.16 0.25
N ASN A 297 24.03 -18.00 1.28
CA ASN A 297 24.61 -19.35 1.35
C ASN A 297 23.54 -20.45 1.20
N GLY A 298 22.31 -20.07 0.81
CA GLY A 298 21.14 -20.93 0.67
C GLY A 298 19.83 -20.13 0.79
N SER A 299 18.68 -20.80 0.74
CA SER A 299 17.34 -20.13 0.81
C SER A 299 16.98 -19.57 2.19
N THR A 300 17.64 -20.05 3.25
CA THR A 300 17.33 -19.73 4.66
C THR A 300 18.57 -19.39 5.50
N SER A 301 19.74 -19.23 4.86
CA SER A 301 20.99 -18.94 5.57
C SER A 301 21.83 -17.94 4.78
N CYS A 302 22.12 -16.82 5.43
CA CYS A 302 22.99 -15.79 4.91
C CYS A 302 24.35 -15.86 5.60
N GLY A 303 25.39 -15.62 4.80
CA GLY A 303 26.75 -15.55 5.25
C GLY A 303 27.26 -14.11 5.26
N ASN A 304 28.40 -13.96 5.92
CA ASN A 304 29.20 -12.74 5.90
C ASN A 304 30.56 -13.06 5.29
N SER A 305 30.98 -12.28 4.30
CA SER A 305 32.25 -12.47 3.59
C SER A 305 33.48 -12.21 4.47
N GLY A 306 33.31 -11.67 5.69
CA GLY A 306 34.37 -11.29 6.62
C GLY A 306 35.16 -10.05 6.19
N SER A 307 34.83 -9.50 5.02
CA SER A 307 35.34 -8.26 4.45
C SER A 307 34.30 -7.71 3.48
N TYR A 308 34.33 -6.39 3.23
CA TYR A 308 33.44 -5.76 2.27
C TYR A 308 33.75 -6.21 0.84
N VAL A 309 32.72 -6.62 0.09
CA VAL A 309 32.80 -7.10 -1.29
C VAL A 309 31.80 -6.32 -2.14
N ALA A 310 32.29 -5.46 -3.04
CA ALA A 310 31.43 -4.59 -3.85
C ALA A 310 30.45 -5.38 -4.75
N THR A 311 30.82 -6.57 -5.25
CA THR A 311 29.90 -7.39 -6.06
C THR A 311 28.70 -7.93 -5.28
N ASN A 312 28.75 -7.88 -3.95
CA ASN A 312 27.60 -8.25 -3.11
C ASN A 312 26.65 -7.06 -2.92
N ASN A 313 27.07 -5.82 -3.18
CA ASN A 313 26.22 -4.64 -3.02
C ASN A 313 24.97 -4.78 -3.87
N THR A 314 23.86 -4.36 -3.28
CA THR A 314 22.56 -4.40 -3.95
C THR A 314 22.43 -3.19 -4.85
N GLU A 315 21.94 -3.46 -6.06
CA GLU A 315 21.57 -2.40 -6.99
C GLU A 315 20.07 -2.21 -6.86
N THR A 316 19.65 -1.03 -6.44
CA THR A 316 18.25 -0.71 -6.14
C THR A 316 17.71 0.26 -7.17
N GLU A 317 16.60 -0.10 -7.79
CA GLU A 317 15.89 0.71 -8.77
C GLU A 317 14.74 1.47 -8.10
N TYR A 318 14.67 2.78 -8.35
CA TYR A 318 13.65 3.70 -7.86
C TYR A 318 12.88 4.27 -9.04
N GLU A 319 11.60 3.95 -9.20
CA GLU A 319 10.76 4.41 -10.31
C GLU A 319 9.58 5.23 -9.80
N LEU A 320 9.59 6.53 -10.12
CA LEU A 320 8.56 7.52 -9.77
C LEU A 320 7.53 7.61 -10.89
N PHE A 321 6.24 7.52 -10.54
CA PHE A 321 5.12 7.57 -11.48
C PHE A 321 3.83 8.07 -10.82
N TYR A 322 2.78 8.22 -11.62
CA TYR A 322 1.42 8.44 -11.11
C TYR A 322 0.37 7.72 -11.96
N TRP A 323 -0.85 7.61 -11.42
CA TRP A 323 -2.01 7.14 -12.18
C TRP A 323 -2.78 8.32 -12.75
N ARG A 324 -2.96 8.35 -14.07
CA ARG A 324 -3.83 9.27 -14.78
C ARG A 324 -5.21 8.64 -14.94
N GLN A 325 -6.27 9.43 -14.73
CA GLN A 325 -7.64 9.01 -15.04
C GLN A 325 -8.10 9.62 -16.35
N ASN A 326 -8.45 8.77 -17.33
CA ASN A 326 -9.01 9.21 -18.60
C ASN A 326 -10.48 9.66 -18.44
N PRO A 327 -11.04 10.42 -19.40
CA PRO A 327 -12.44 10.82 -19.38
C PRO A 327 -13.47 9.68 -19.34
N ASP A 328 -13.08 8.45 -19.73
CA ASP A 328 -13.90 7.25 -19.66
C ASP A 328 -13.81 6.50 -18.32
N GLY A 329 -13.02 7.03 -17.37
CA GLY A 329 -12.79 6.46 -16.05
C GLY A 329 -11.65 5.44 -15.98
N THR A 330 -11.02 5.08 -17.10
CA THR A 330 -9.88 4.14 -17.11
C THR A 330 -8.63 4.77 -16.50
N LEU A 331 -7.83 3.96 -15.80
CA LEU A 331 -6.56 4.39 -15.20
C LEU A 331 -5.38 3.96 -16.06
N ILE A 332 -4.45 4.89 -16.30
CA ILE A 332 -3.19 4.62 -17.01
C ILE A 332 -2.03 5.06 -16.14
N ARG A 333 -1.00 4.20 -16.05
CA ARG A 333 0.25 4.50 -15.39
C ARG A 333 1.08 5.46 -16.25
N VAL A 334 1.54 6.57 -15.66
CA VAL A 334 2.38 7.56 -16.33
C VAL A 334 3.73 7.66 -15.60
N PRO A 335 4.84 7.23 -16.23
CA PRO A 335 6.17 7.34 -15.63
C PRO A 335 6.62 8.80 -15.55
N LEU A 336 7.39 9.15 -14.53
CA LEU A 336 7.96 10.49 -14.32
C LEU A 336 9.48 10.46 -14.37
N ALA A 337 10.11 9.67 -13.50
CA ALA A 337 11.55 9.56 -13.39
C ALA A 337 11.95 8.19 -12.85
N LYS A 338 13.16 7.76 -13.19
CA LYS A 338 13.72 6.50 -12.75
C LYS A 338 15.19 6.69 -12.38
N TYR A 339 15.65 6.01 -11.35
CA TYR A 339 17.04 6.06 -10.90
C TYR A 339 17.49 4.69 -10.40
N THR A 340 18.63 4.22 -10.89
CA THR A 340 19.30 3.02 -10.36
C THR A 340 20.46 3.41 -9.45
N GLY A 341 20.37 3.02 -8.18
CA GLY A 341 21.37 3.23 -7.14
C GLY A 341 22.71 2.56 -7.45
N GLN A 342 23.81 3.14 -6.95
CA GLN A 342 25.14 2.64 -7.26
C GLN A 342 25.49 1.37 -6.48
N ALA A 343 26.18 0.42 -7.13
CA ALA A 343 26.71 -0.77 -6.45
C ALA A 343 28.17 -0.58 -5.99
N GLY A 344 28.92 0.36 -6.55
CA GLY A 344 30.30 0.68 -6.23
C GLY A 344 31.33 -0.33 -6.77
N ASP A 345 30.94 -1.20 -7.71
CA ASP A 345 31.83 -2.21 -8.29
C ASP A 345 32.43 -1.80 -9.65
N GLY A 346 31.96 -0.69 -10.23
CA GLY A 346 32.42 -0.17 -11.52
C GLY A 346 32.11 -1.08 -12.71
N VAL A 347 31.23 -2.07 -12.53
CA VAL A 347 30.70 -2.97 -13.56
C VAL A 347 29.23 -2.71 -13.78
N ARG A 348 28.45 -2.60 -12.69
CA ARG A 348 27.00 -2.34 -12.70
C ARG A 348 26.67 -0.84 -12.67
N ASP A 349 27.51 -0.05 -12.02
CA ASP A 349 27.36 1.40 -11.89
C ASP A 349 28.34 2.20 -12.77
N THR A 350 28.04 3.49 -12.92
CA THR A 350 28.73 4.42 -13.80
C THR A 350 29.17 5.65 -13.00
N GLY A 351 30.49 5.89 -12.91
CA GLY A 351 31.01 7.02 -12.13
C GLY A 351 30.75 6.90 -10.63
N ASN A 352 30.93 7.98 -9.88
CA ASN A 352 30.66 8.03 -8.45
C ASN A 352 29.78 9.26 -8.17
N HIS A 353 28.53 9.02 -7.79
CA HIS A 353 27.53 10.03 -7.46
C HIS A 353 27.63 10.49 -6.00
N GLN A 354 28.43 9.81 -5.18
CA GLN A 354 28.72 10.15 -3.79
C GLN A 354 27.44 10.28 -2.95
N THR A 355 26.56 9.30 -3.10
CA THR A 355 25.24 9.22 -2.48
C THR A 355 25.23 8.58 -1.08
N ASP A 356 26.30 7.85 -0.72
CA ASP A 356 26.55 7.31 0.64
C ASP A 356 26.24 8.32 1.75
N LEU A 357 25.29 7.96 2.62
CA LEU A 357 24.77 8.78 3.73
C LEU A 357 24.23 10.17 3.34
N ARG A 358 23.75 10.33 2.10
CA ARG A 358 23.19 11.59 1.62
C ARG A 358 21.75 11.48 1.19
N TRP A 359 21.01 12.55 1.45
CA TRP A 359 19.75 12.86 0.81
C TRP A 359 20.00 13.45 -0.56
N VAL A 360 19.41 12.85 -1.59
CA VAL A 360 19.53 13.30 -2.97
C VAL A 360 18.19 13.25 -3.69
N SER A 361 18.03 14.07 -4.71
CA SER A 361 16.87 14.03 -5.61
C SER A 361 17.38 13.77 -7.03
N PRO A 362 17.40 12.51 -7.49
CA PRO A 362 17.98 12.16 -8.78
C PRO A 362 17.40 12.99 -9.93
N GLY A 363 18.29 13.52 -10.77
CA GLY A 363 17.96 14.36 -11.93
C GLY A 363 17.50 15.78 -11.61
N ALA A 364 17.19 16.10 -10.34
CA ALA A 364 16.82 17.43 -9.92
C ALA A 364 18.05 18.31 -9.63
N PRO A 365 17.88 19.65 -9.48
CA PRO A 365 18.95 20.54 -9.04
C PRO A 365 19.57 20.04 -7.71
N PRO A 366 20.91 19.86 -7.65
CA PRO A 366 21.57 19.31 -6.46
C PRO A 366 21.30 20.15 -5.20
N ILE A 367 21.24 19.47 -4.06
CA ILE A 367 21.29 20.16 -2.76
C ILE A 367 22.64 20.91 -2.67
N TYR A 368 22.66 22.07 -2.00
CA TYR A 368 23.75 23.03 -2.11
C TYR A 368 25.16 22.49 -1.76
N ASP A 369 25.26 21.45 -0.94
CA ASP A 369 26.51 20.80 -0.52
C ASP A 369 26.64 19.35 -1.03
N GLN A 370 25.78 18.96 -1.97
CA GLN A 370 25.90 17.70 -2.68
C GLN A 370 27.16 17.74 -3.56
N PRO A 371 28.07 16.76 -3.42
CA PRO A 371 29.42 16.89 -3.95
C PRO A 371 29.53 16.49 -5.42
N ALA A 372 28.57 15.71 -5.93
CA ALA A 372 28.41 15.36 -7.33
C ALA A 372 26.92 15.33 -7.69
N PRO A 373 26.53 15.70 -8.92
CA PRO A 373 25.16 15.51 -9.38
C PRO A 373 24.78 14.03 -9.42
N VAL A 374 23.48 13.77 -9.25
CA VAL A 374 22.92 12.40 -9.31
C VAL A 374 22.03 12.33 -10.55
N PRO A 375 22.38 11.51 -11.56
CA PRO A 375 21.63 11.40 -12.80
C PRO A 375 20.34 10.58 -12.61
N THR A 376 19.49 10.56 -13.63
CA THR A 376 18.36 9.62 -13.77
C THR A 376 18.63 8.64 -14.90
N ASP A 377 17.97 7.49 -14.88
CA ASP A 377 18.07 6.47 -15.92
C ASP A 377 17.46 6.97 -17.24
N CYS A 378 18.18 6.77 -18.33
CA CYS A 378 17.86 7.35 -19.63
C CYS A 378 16.71 6.62 -20.34
N ASN A 379 15.93 7.32 -21.16
CA ASN A 379 14.77 6.82 -21.91
C ASN A 379 13.57 6.31 -21.08
N GLU A 380 13.75 6.06 -19.78
CA GLU A 380 12.70 5.68 -18.82
C GLU A 380 12.36 6.80 -17.83
N SER A 381 13.00 7.97 -17.99
CA SER A 381 12.76 9.17 -17.18
C SER A 381 12.27 10.33 -18.04
N PRO A 382 10.95 10.48 -18.27
CA PRO A 382 10.40 11.64 -18.97
C PRO A 382 10.83 13.00 -18.41
N ASN A 383 10.94 13.11 -17.07
CA ASN A 383 11.41 14.32 -16.38
C ASN A 383 12.95 14.46 -16.43
N GLY A 384 13.67 13.40 -16.79
CA GLY A 384 15.11 13.39 -17.06
C GLY A 384 16.01 13.95 -15.96
N GLY A 385 17.29 14.17 -16.29
CA GLY A 385 18.31 14.57 -15.33
C GLY A 385 19.70 14.69 -15.94
N ASP A 386 20.67 15.08 -15.12
CA ASP A 386 22.08 15.28 -15.48
C ASP A 386 22.64 14.10 -16.30
N TYR A 387 23.49 14.38 -17.28
CA TYR A 387 23.90 13.42 -18.30
C TYR A 387 24.96 12.44 -17.78
N ASP A 388 24.62 11.15 -17.61
CA ASP A 388 25.60 10.08 -17.49
C ASP A 388 25.97 9.49 -18.88
N PRO A 389 27.22 9.64 -19.36
CA PRO A 389 27.62 9.15 -20.68
C PRO A 389 27.54 7.62 -20.88
N VAL A 390 27.43 6.82 -19.82
CA VAL A 390 27.38 5.36 -19.92
C VAL A 390 25.93 4.84 -19.99
N SER A 391 25.02 5.35 -19.16
CA SER A 391 23.58 5.04 -19.25
C SER A 391 22.83 5.87 -20.31
N CYS A 392 23.34 7.04 -20.69
CA CYS A 392 22.84 7.88 -21.79
C CYS A 392 23.83 7.90 -22.97
N PRO A 393 23.82 6.91 -23.88
CA PRO A 393 24.58 7.01 -25.12
C PRO A 393 24.13 8.23 -25.95
N SER A 394 25.03 8.75 -26.77
CA SER A 394 24.78 9.93 -27.62
C SER A 394 23.51 9.78 -28.44
N GLY A 395 22.53 10.67 -28.23
CA GLY A 395 21.22 10.65 -28.90
C GLY A 395 20.03 10.35 -27.98
N SER A 396 20.26 10.00 -26.71
CA SER A 396 19.21 9.86 -25.70
C SER A 396 18.69 11.25 -25.28
N ALA A 397 17.37 11.41 -25.18
CA ALA A 397 16.78 12.65 -24.70
C ALA A 397 16.89 12.71 -23.16
N ALA A 398 17.75 13.58 -22.64
CA ALA A 398 17.59 14.04 -21.27
C ALA A 398 16.32 14.90 -21.27
N GLY A 399 15.34 14.55 -20.44
CA GLY A 399 14.13 15.35 -20.20
C GLY A 399 14.45 16.77 -19.71
N PRO A 400 13.48 17.49 -19.12
CA PRO A 400 13.69 18.87 -18.66
C PRO A 400 14.76 19.05 -17.58
N GLY A 401 15.32 17.96 -17.01
CA GLY A 401 16.35 18.02 -15.97
C GLY A 401 15.74 18.32 -14.60
N THR A 402 14.52 17.85 -14.39
CA THR A 402 13.78 18.01 -13.13
C THR A 402 13.70 16.68 -12.39
N GLY A 403 13.73 15.54 -13.08
CA GLY A 403 13.84 14.21 -12.46
C GLY A 403 12.80 13.97 -11.37
N PHE A 404 13.30 13.73 -10.16
CA PHE A 404 12.50 13.52 -8.94
C PHE A 404 11.93 14.82 -8.34
N GLU A 405 12.14 15.97 -8.99
CA GLU A 405 11.41 17.21 -8.78
C GLU A 405 10.31 17.35 -9.84
N VAL A 406 9.07 17.22 -9.40
CA VAL A 406 7.89 17.12 -10.26
C VAL A 406 7.14 18.45 -10.29
N ASP A 407 6.94 19.01 -11.48
CA ASP A 407 6.07 20.20 -11.66
C ASP A 407 4.62 19.75 -11.69
N ILE A 408 3.82 20.27 -10.75
CA ILE A 408 2.43 19.84 -10.57
C ILE A 408 1.57 20.22 -11.78
N ALA A 409 1.85 21.35 -12.43
CA ALA A 409 1.04 21.85 -13.53
C ALA A 409 1.35 21.15 -14.85
N THR A 410 2.61 20.79 -15.09
CA THR A 410 3.03 20.20 -16.38
C THR A 410 3.17 18.69 -16.37
N ASP A 411 3.57 18.10 -15.24
CA ASP A 411 3.92 16.67 -15.21
C ASP A 411 2.73 15.82 -14.77
N LEU A 412 1.88 16.37 -13.88
CA LEU A 412 0.75 15.67 -13.24
C LEU A 412 -0.60 15.92 -13.94
N VAL A 413 -0.59 15.94 -15.27
CA VAL A 413 -1.81 16.14 -16.07
C VAL A 413 -2.81 15.01 -15.83
N ASP A 414 -4.03 15.38 -15.48
CA ASP A 414 -5.16 14.47 -15.22
C ASP A 414 -4.86 13.38 -14.17
N ILE A 415 -3.98 13.70 -13.20
CA ILE A 415 -3.67 12.83 -12.08
C ILE A 415 -4.95 12.42 -11.32
N LEU A 416 -5.00 11.13 -10.98
CA LEU A 416 -6.07 10.55 -10.18
C LEU A 416 -6.21 11.33 -8.87
N THR A 417 -7.41 11.85 -8.67
CA THR A 417 -7.77 12.66 -7.50
C THR A 417 -8.84 11.92 -6.71
N ASP A 418 -8.63 11.78 -5.41
CA ASP A 418 -9.63 11.25 -4.49
C ASP A 418 -10.84 12.19 -4.46
N PRO A 419 -12.04 11.74 -4.86
CA PRO A 419 -13.23 12.58 -4.92
C PRO A 419 -13.74 13.02 -3.54
N ALA A 420 -13.40 12.31 -2.46
CA ALA A 420 -13.86 12.65 -1.11
C ALA A 420 -12.96 13.70 -0.46
N THR A 421 -11.65 13.58 -0.64
CA THR A 421 -10.66 14.43 0.06
C THR A 421 -10.03 15.50 -0.84
N GLY A 422 -10.02 15.29 -2.15
CA GLY A 422 -9.26 16.08 -3.11
C GLY A 422 -7.75 15.77 -3.11
N ASN A 423 -7.32 14.74 -2.38
CA ASN A 423 -5.92 14.32 -2.36
C ASN A 423 -5.53 13.67 -3.69
N ARG A 424 -4.25 13.78 -4.05
CA ARG A 424 -3.65 13.14 -5.23
C ARG A 424 -2.45 12.31 -4.79
N TYR A 425 -2.00 11.39 -5.64
CA TYR A 425 -0.98 10.42 -5.25
C TYR A 425 0.08 10.24 -6.33
N LEU A 426 1.35 10.42 -5.95
CA LEU A 426 2.47 9.86 -6.69
C LEU A 426 2.81 8.49 -6.10
N TYR A 427 3.53 7.70 -6.87
CA TYR A 427 3.95 6.36 -6.50
C TYR A 427 5.44 6.21 -6.78
N LEU A 428 6.14 5.55 -5.87
CA LEU A 428 7.56 5.23 -6.00
C LEU A 428 7.73 3.72 -5.83
N ASN A 429 8.10 3.04 -6.91
CA ASN A 429 8.47 1.64 -6.86
C ASN A 429 9.93 1.51 -6.49
N VAL A 430 10.24 0.70 -5.48
CA VAL A 430 11.60 0.37 -5.05
C VAL A 430 11.84 -1.11 -5.28
N THR A 431 12.75 -1.44 -6.19
CA THR A 431 13.01 -2.82 -6.61
C THR A 431 14.48 -3.16 -6.45
N SER A 432 14.79 -4.27 -5.77
CA SER A 432 16.15 -4.82 -5.76
C SER A 432 16.44 -5.53 -7.09
N VAL A 433 17.44 -5.10 -7.84
CA VAL A 433 17.73 -5.65 -9.18
C VAL A 433 18.79 -6.74 -9.13
N THR A 434 19.91 -6.46 -8.46
CA THR A 434 21.05 -7.38 -8.33
C THR A 434 21.68 -7.29 -6.94
N GLY A 435 22.65 -8.17 -6.64
CA GLY A 435 23.35 -8.19 -5.35
C GLY A 435 22.65 -9.02 -4.28
N SER A 436 23.20 -8.96 -3.07
CA SER A 436 22.76 -9.72 -1.89
C SER A 436 22.83 -8.93 -0.58
N SER A 437 23.28 -7.68 -0.64
CA SER A 437 23.42 -6.82 0.54
C SER A 437 22.06 -6.26 0.95
N GLU A 438 21.95 -5.86 2.20
CA GLU A 438 20.92 -4.91 2.58
C GLU A 438 21.28 -3.54 2.02
N ASN A 439 20.29 -2.86 1.44
CA ASN A 439 20.33 -1.45 1.12
C ASN A 439 19.45 -0.69 2.12
N GLY A 440 20.05 0.07 3.03
CA GLY A 440 19.31 0.96 3.91
C GLY A 440 18.94 2.24 3.18
N TYR A 441 17.70 2.69 3.26
CA TYR A 441 17.30 3.96 2.64
C TYR A 441 16.15 4.62 3.39
N GLU A 442 15.80 5.84 3.01
CA GLU A 442 14.59 6.51 3.48
C GLU A 442 14.05 7.42 2.38
N ILE A 443 12.75 7.71 2.42
CA ILE A 443 12.08 8.56 1.43
C ILE A 443 11.47 9.76 2.13
N TRP A 444 11.72 10.95 1.57
CA TRP A 444 11.03 12.17 1.95
C TRP A 444 10.44 12.84 0.70
N ALA A 445 9.31 13.51 0.86
CA ALA A 445 8.73 14.32 -0.20
C ALA A 445 8.12 15.60 0.35
N GLY A 446 8.27 16.69 -0.39
CA GLY A 446 7.83 18.01 0.04
C GLY A 446 8.10 19.11 -0.98
N PRO A 447 8.12 20.39 -0.57
CA PRO A 447 8.50 21.48 -1.45
C PRO A 447 9.97 21.39 -1.86
N ASN A 448 10.29 21.86 -3.07
CA ASN A 448 11.68 22.01 -3.54
C ASN A 448 12.42 23.22 -2.93
N THR A 449 11.77 23.98 -2.05
CA THR A 449 12.32 25.16 -1.39
C THR A 449 12.22 25.00 0.12
N TYR A 450 13.34 25.23 0.80
CA TYR A 450 13.46 25.10 2.25
C TYR A 450 13.48 26.47 2.93
N ILE A 451 13.11 26.52 4.21
CA ILE A 451 13.11 27.79 4.97
C ILE A 451 14.54 28.23 5.30
N SER A 452 15.47 27.27 5.43
CA SER A 452 16.91 27.50 5.56
C SER A 452 17.70 26.50 4.73
N ASN A 453 19.01 26.68 4.62
CA ASN A 453 19.88 25.69 3.96
C ASN A 453 19.80 24.36 4.72
N ILE A 454 19.32 23.31 4.04
CA ILE A 454 19.25 21.94 4.53
C ILE A 454 20.27 21.10 3.75
N SER A 455 21.16 20.45 4.48
CA SER A 455 22.28 19.67 3.94
C SER A 455 21.80 18.39 3.28
N SER A 456 22.56 17.94 2.28
CA SER A 456 22.46 16.58 1.77
C SER A 456 23.05 15.55 2.74
N ASP A 457 24.06 15.90 3.54
CA ASP A 457 24.64 15.00 4.55
C ASP A 457 23.61 14.71 5.65
N ALA A 458 23.34 13.42 5.91
CA ALA A 458 22.29 13.02 6.84
C ALA A 458 22.49 13.52 8.27
N ASN A 459 23.74 13.53 8.77
CA ASN A 459 24.03 13.96 10.12
C ASN A 459 23.88 15.47 10.27
N LEU A 460 24.43 16.23 9.32
CA LEU A 460 24.31 17.68 9.32
C LEU A 460 22.85 18.12 9.13
N ARG A 461 22.08 17.44 8.27
CA ARG A 461 20.64 17.66 8.09
C ARG A 461 19.87 17.44 9.39
N ASN A 462 20.08 16.30 10.06
CA ASN A 462 19.46 16.02 11.35
C ASN A 462 19.68 17.17 12.34
N LEU A 463 20.93 17.64 12.48
CA LEU A 463 21.26 18.75 13.35
C LEU A 463 20.62 20.07 12.95
N GLN A 464 20.63 20.41 11.65
CA GLN A 464 20.04 21.64 11.16
C GLN A 464 18.54 21.72 11.47
N ILE A 465 17.82 20.61 11.30
CA ILE A 465 16.38 20.56 11.54
C ILE A 465 16.06 20.49 13.03
N LEU A 466 16.80 19.70 13.83
CA LEU A 466 16.61 19.63 15.28
C LEU A 466 16.90 20.97 15.97
N ASN A 467 17.95 21.68 15.54
CA ASN A 467 18.31 22.98 16.08
C ASN A 467 17.42 24.12 15.59
N ASN A 468 16.70 23.95 14.49
CA ASN A 468 15.78 24.93 13.93
C ASN A 468 14.48 24.26 13.47
N ARG A 469 13.61 23.95 14.43
CA ARG A 469 12.33 23.26 14.16
C ARG A 469 11.51 24.00 13.12
N GLY A 470 10.98 23.24 12.16
CA GLY A 470 10.20 23.77 11.05
C GLY A 470 11.03 24.35 9.90
N ALA A 471 12.37 24.34 9.97
CA ALA A 471 13.25 24.72 8.86
C ALA A 471 13.03 23.89 7.59
N HIS A 472 12.63 22.64 7.78
CA HIS A 472 12.31 21.67 6.76
C HIS A 472 10.95 21.06 7.09
N THR A 473 10.09 20.88 6.09
CA THR A 473 8.73 20.35 6.28
C THR A 473 8.16 19.90 4.95
N SER A 474 7.43 18.79 4.96
CA SER A 474 6.73 18.23 3.80
C SER A 474 5.50 19.06 3.38
N LYS A 475 5.10 20.04 4.19
CA LYS A 475 3.88 20.85 3.97
C LYS A 475 2.62 20.00 3.76
N GLY A 476 2.52 18.90 4.52
CA GLY A 476 1.39 17.99 4.50
C GLY A 476 1.52 16.84 3.51
N ILE A 477 2.55 16.83 2.67
CA ILE A 477 2.90 15.63 1.90
C ILE A 477 3.34 14.53 2.88
N THR A 478 2.90 13.30 2.62
CA THR A 478 3.24 12.15 3.46
C THR A 478 3.56 10.95 2.56
N VAL A 479 4.59 10.21 2.92
CA VAL A 479 5.02 9.01 2.22
C VAL A 479 4.59 7.79 3.01
N PHE A 480 3.93 6.85 2.32
CA PHE A 480 3.48 5.59 2.88
C PHE A 480 4.06 4.42 2.11
N GLY A 481 4.44 3.36 2.80
CA GLY A 481 4.65 2.05 2.19
C GLY A 481 3.33 1.31 2.02
N MET A 482 3.10 0.74 0.84
CA MET A 482 1.87 0.02 0.54
C MET A 482 2.02 -1.46 0.86
N GLY A 483 1.12 -1.95 1.72
CA GLY A 483 0.99 -3.37 2.04
C GLY A 483 2.03 -3.88 3.03
N ASN A 484 3.30 -3.84 2.67
CA ASN A 484 4.42 -4.34 3.47
C ASN A 484 5.53 -3.32 3.52
N LEU A 485 6.08 -3.12 4.70
CA LEU A 485 7.21 -2.23 4.88
C LEU A 485 8.38 -2.95 5.59
N PRO A 486 9.40 -3.39 4.85
CA PRO A 486 10.66 -3.85 5.44
C PRO A 486 11.41 -2.65 6.02
N MET A 487 11.77 -2.77 7.29
CA MET A 487 12.48 -1.74 8.01
C MET A 487 13.61 -2.36 8.79
N ASN A 488 14.70 -1.63 8.91
CA ASN A 488 15.84 -2.02 9.69
C ASN A 488 15.93 -1.18 10.97
N SER A 489 16.22 -1.83 12.10
CA SER A 489 16.79 -1.18 13.27
C SER A 489 18.27 -1.52 13.40
N ASN A 490 19.11 -0.50 13.19
CA ASN A 490 20.56 -0.63 13.37
C ASN A 490 21.00 -0.41 14.81
N THR A 491 20.09 -0.49 15.79
CA THR A 491 20.35 -0.06 17.16
C THR A 491 19.63 -0.93 18.19
N ASN A 492 20.20 -1.04 19.38
CA ASN A 492 19.51 -1.61 20.54
C ASN A 492 18.71 -0.52 21.30
N ALA A 493 18.18 0.50 20.62
CA ALA A 493 17.31 1.49 21.25
C ALA A 493 15.83 1.13 21.08
N ARG A 494 14.99 1.83 21.83
CA ARG A 494 13.55 1.80 21.61
C ARG A 494 13.24 2.44 20.26
N VAL A 495 12.56 1.68 19.41
CA VAL A 495 12.06 2.14 18.11
C VAL A 495 10.59 2.52 18.29
N GLU A 496 10.19 3.64 17.70
CA GLU A 496 8.81 4.09 17.67
C GLU A 496 8.42 4.51 16.26
N ILE A 497 7.57 3.71 15.62
CA ILE A 497 7.09 3.95 14.25
C ILE A 497 5.58 4.23 14.27
N PRO A 498 5.12 5.32 13.62
CA PRO A 498 3.73 5.44 13.23
C PRO A 498 3.41 4.38 12.18
N LEU A 499 2.48 3.48 12.46
CA LEU A 499 2.04 2.49 11.50
C LEU A 499 1.00 3.10 10.56
N ILE A 500 -0.19 3.40 11.07
CA ILE A 500 -1.30 3.87 10.23
C ILE A 500 -2.04 5.02 10.89
N TRP A 501 -2.69 5.87 10.09
CA TRP A 501 -3.71 6.77 10.60
C TRP A 501 -5.02 6.01 10.76
N VAL A 502 -5.63 6.09 11.94
CA VAL A 502 -6.94 5.52 12.22
C VAL A 502 -7.90 6.68 12.44
N GLY A 503 -8.94 6.77 11.62
CA GLY A 503 -9.96 7.82 11.75
C GLY A 503 -11.01 7.52 12.82
N PRO A 504 -11.81 8.54 13.21
CA PRO A 504 -12.86 8.41 14.21
C PRO A 504 -13.93 7.37 13.84
N GLU A 505 -14.15 7.11 12.55
CA GLU A 505 -15.07 6.11 12.04
C GLU A 505 -14.70 4.66 12.41
N GLN A 506 -13.46 4.44 12.84
CA GLN A 506 -12.97 3.13 13.28
C GLN A 506 -13.16 2.89 14.79
N ALA A 507 -13.76 3.81 15.53
CA ALA A 507 -14.02 3.65 16.96
C ALA A 507 -14.76 2.33 17.25
N GLY A 508 -14.18 1.49 18.11
CA GLY A 508 -14.71 0.18 18.45
C GLY A 508 -14.43 -0.94 17.42
N ASN A 509 -13.81 -0.65 16.27
CA ASN A 509 -13.33 -1.67 15.34
C ASN A 509 -11.95 -2.21 15.74
N ASN A 510 -11.50 -3.24 15.05
CA ASN A 510 -10.18 -3.84 15.25
C ASN A 510 -9.21 -3.41 14.14
N VAL A 511 -7.98 -3.12 14.53
CA VAL A 511 -6.81 -3.05 13.65
C VAL A 511 -5.99 -4.32 13.87
N TYR A 512 -5.55 -4.95 12.79
CA TYR A 512 -4.68 -6.13 12.84
C TYR A 512 -3.28 -5.76 12.35
N ILE A 513 -2.28 -5.96 13.20
CA ILE A 513 -0.88 -5.68 12.85
C ILE A 513 -0.12 -6.99 12.82
N SER A 514 0.58 -7.26 11.72
CA SER A 514 1.51 -8.37 11.60
C SER A 514 2.93 -7.86 11.48
N THR A 515 3.88 -8.63 12.00
CA THR A 515 5.31 -8.35 11.85
C THR A 515 6.05 -9.61 11.42
N PHE A 516 7.09 -9.45 10.62
CA PHE A 516 7.94 -10.53 10.13
C PHE A 516 9.35 -10.42 10.73
N ASP A 517 9.94 -11.56 11.08
CA ASP A 517 11.37 -11.70 11.42
C ASP A 517 11.88 -10.79 12.54
N SER A 518 11.07 -10.60 13.59
CA SER A 518 11.52 -9.93 14.82
C SER A 518 12.36 -10.87 15.66
N ASP A 519 13.60 -11.14 15.28
CA ASP A 519 14.44 -12.16 15.93
C ASP A 519 15.83 -11.68 16.35
N SER A 520 16.31 -10.56 15.84
CA SER A 520 17.71 -10.13 16.01
C SER A 520 17.90 -9.18 17.18
N GLY A 521 17.47 -9.60 18.37
CA GLY A 521 17.68 -8.87 19.63
C GLY A 521 16.53 -7.94 20.02
N ALA A 522 15.51 -7.81 19.18
CA ALA A 522 14.25 -7.23 19.61
C ALA A 522 13.71 -7.95 20.85
N SER A 523 13.14 -7.21 21.79
CA SER A 523 12.64 -7.80 23.03
C SER A 523 11.27 -7.25 23.43
N PRO A 524 10.43 -8.09 24.09
CA PRO A 524 9.13 -7.66 24.55
C PRO A 524 9.21 -6.60 25.66
N PRO A 525 8.16 -5.78 25.85
CA PRO A 525 6.91 -5.79 25.11
C PRO A 525 6.96 -5.01 23.78
N VAL A 526 6.13 -5.43 22.82
CA VAL A 526 5.66 -4.53 21.74
C VAL A 526 4.43 -3.80 22.27
N ILE A 527 4.49 -2.47 22.26
CA ILE A 527 3.46 -1.58 22.78
C ILE A 527 2.82 -0.84 21.62
N PHE A 528 1.49 -0.84 21.58
CA PHE A 528 0.69 -0.08 20.63
C PHE A 528 -0.08 1.01 21.36
N TYR A 529 -0.03 2.24 20.86
CA TYR A 529 -0.79 3.38 21.39
C TYR A 529 -1.15 4.35 20.28
N PHE A 530 -2.09 5.26 20.53
CA PHE A 530 -2.42 6.35 19.61
C PHE A 530 -1.70 7.61 20.06
N ASP A 531 -1.02 8.31 19.15
CA ASP A 531 -0.32 9.56 19.48
C ASP A 531 -1.24 10.70 19.91
N SER A 532 -2.53 10.62 19.57
CA SER A 532 -3.59 11.53 20.00
C SER A 532 -4.11 11.26 21.42
N ILE A 533 -3.66 10.17 22.06
CA ILE A 533 -4.09 9.76 23.41
C ILE A 533 -2.84 9.57 24.29
N ALA A 534 -2.88 10.03 25.54
CA ALA A 534 -1.78 9.77 26.45
C ALA A 534 -1.59 8.25 26.66
N GLN A 535 -0.36 7.75 26.60
CA GLN A 535 -0.07 6.32 26.78
C GLN A 535 -0.56 5.76 28.12
N SER A 536 -0.65 6.61 29.15
CA SER A 536 -1.24 6.29 30.46
C SER A 536 -2.72 5.95 30.39
N ASP A 537 -3.42 6.51 29.40
CA ASP A 537 -4.87 6.43 29.25
C ASP A 537 -5.23 5.30 28.29
N TYR A 538 -4.42 5.08 27.24
CA TYR A 538 -4.58 3.98 26.32
C TYR A 538 -3.23 3.46 25.79
N SER A 539 -2.95 2.20 26.07
CA SER A 539 -1.90 1.42 25.39
C SER A 539 -2.19 -0.07 25.51
N ILE A 540 -1.78 -0.84 24.51
CA ILE A 540 -1.86 -2.31 24.52
C ILE A 540 -0.44 -2.85 24.43
N SER A 541 -0.07 -3.75 25.34
CA SER A 541 1.27 -4.34 25.40
C SER A 541 1.23 -5.84 25.17
N TYR A 542 2.08 -6.33 24.28
CA TYR A 542 2.21 -7.75 23.95
C TYR A 542 3.60 -8.27 24.34
N THR A 543 3.64 -9.32 25.18
CA THR A 543 4.90 -9.92 25.68
C THR A 543 5.17 -11.36 25.22
N SER A 544 4.13 -12.17 24.96
CA SER A 544 4.20 -13.53 24.35
C SER A 544 2.85 -14.29 24.31
N GLN A 545 1.71 -13.67 24.63
CA GLN A 545 0.46 -14.42 24.84
C GLN A 545 -0.27 -14.83 23.54
N GLY A 546 -0.82 -16.04 23.54
CA GLY A 546 -1.78 -16.52 22.53
C GLY A 546 -1.21 -17.42 21.42
N GLY A 547 -0.09 -18.12 21.65
CA GLY A 547 0.54 -18.98 20.63
C GLY A 547 1.38 -18.25 19.58
N ARG A 548 1.48 -16.92 19.70
CA ARG A 548 2.39 -16.06 18.91
C ARG A 548 3.85 -16.33 19.31
N CYS A 549 4.77 -16.28 18.36
CA CYS A 549 6.19 -16.17 18.70
C CYS A 549 6.44 -14.83 19.40
N ALA A 550 7.39 -14.79 20.34
CA ALA A 550 7.77 -13.55 21.01
C ALA A 550 8.77 -12.76 20.13
N PRO A 551 8.76 -11.41 20.18
CA PRO A 551 9.88 -10.62 19.66
C PRO A 551 11.21 -11.16 20.21
N GLY A 552 12.19 -11.33 19.34
CA GLY A 552 13.46 -12.02 19.60
C GLY A 552 13.44 -13.54 19.34
N SER A 553 12.32 -14.10 18.87
CA SER A 553 12.19 -15.54 18.59
C SER A 553 11.41 -15.85 17.30
N CYS A 554 11.05 -14.82 16.54
CA CYS A 554 10.22 -14.90 15.34
C CYS A 554 11.05 -15.07 14.05
N ASN A 555 12.11 -15.89 14.07
CA ASN A 555 12.99 -16.08 12.92
C ASN A 555 12.24 -16.56 11.67
N ASN A 556 12.39 -15.79 10.58
CA ASN A 556 11.91 -16.05 9.23
C ASN A 556 10.43 -16.48 9.19
N ARG A 557 9.59 -15.80 9.97
CA ARG A 557 8.14 -16.03 9.99
C ARG A 557 7.37 -14.79 10.41
N TRP A 558 6.13 -14.73 9.93
CA TRP A 558 5.14 -13.78 10.40
C TRP A 558 4.64 -14.15 11.79
N VAL A 559 4.42 -13.15 12.63
CA VAL A 559 3.69 -13.31 13.89
C VAL A 559 2.26 -13.75 13.59
N ASN A 560 1.89 -14.92 14.12
CA ASN A 560 0.56 -15.51 13.94
C ASN A 560 0.02 -16.01 15.29
N PRO A 561 -1.22 -15.65 15.70
CA PRO A 561 -2.10 -14.67 15.06
C PRO A 561 -1.52 -13.26 15.08
N ALA A 562 -1.98 -12.39 14.17
CA ALA A 562 -1.62 -10.96 14.18
C ALA A 562 -1.95 -10.29 15.53
N TYR A 563 -1.31 -9.16 15.84
CA TYR A 563 -1.68 -8.32 16.97
C TYR A 563 -3.04 -7.69 16.70
N GLU A 564 -3.99 -7.89 17.61
CA GLU A 564 -5.34 -7.33 17.50
C GLU A 564 -5.42 -6.08 18.39
N ILE A 565 -5.75 -4.94 17.81
CA ILE A 565 -5.78 -3.66 18.51
C ILE A 565 -7.19 -3.12 18.40
N LYS A 566 -7.90 -3.12 19.53
CA LYS A 566 -9.26 -2.57 19.61
C LYS A 566 -9.18 -1.05 19.63
N VAL A 567 -9.61 -0.38 18.57
CA VAL A 567 -9.60 1.09 18.53
C VAL A 567 -10.45 1.61 19.70
N PRO A 568 -9.92 2.52 20.54
CA PRO A 568 -10.65 3.02 21.69
C PRO A 568 -11.91 3.75 21.23
N GLY A 569 -12.89 3.80 22.13
CA GLY A 569 -14.16 4.45 21.90
C GLY A 569 -15.33 3.49 22.04
N ASP A 570 -16.34 3.93 22.79
CA ASP A 570 -17.58 3.19 23.00
C ASP A 570 -18.67 3.86 22.16
N THR A 571 -19.11 3.15 21.12
CA THR A 571 -20.20 3.57 20.24
C THR A 571 -21.57 3.03 20.65
N ALA A 572 -21.63 2.15 21.65
CA ALA A 572 -22.83 1.36 21.96
C ALA A 572 -23.99 2.21 22.48
N ASN A 573 -23.73 3.38 23.08
CA ASN A 573 -24.73 4.27 23.66
C ASN A 573 -24.75 5.69 23.05
N CYS A 574 -24.14 5.89 21.86
CA CYS A 574 -24.10 7.23 21.26
C CYS A 574 -25.48 7.64 20.74
N ASP A 575 -26.04 8.70 21.32
CA ASP A 575 -27.12 9.46 20.69
C ASP A 575 -26.54 10.33 19.58
N TYR A 576 -26.59 9.84 18.33
CA TYR A 576 -26.07 10.55 17.15
C TYR A 576 -26.85 11.84 16.81
N LEU A 577 -28.01 12.07 17.43
CA LEU A 577 -28.78 13.31 17.29
C LEU A 577 -28.42 14.35 18.36
N ASN A 578 -27.91 13.92 19.52
CA ASN A 578 -27.39 14.78 20.60
C ASN A 578 -26.19 14.11 21.31
N PRO A 579 -24.98 14.17 20.72
CA PRO A 579 -23.82 13.49 21.29
C PRO A 579 -23.41 14.11 22.63
N ASN A 580 -23.36 13.28 23.68
CA ASN A 580 -22.87 13.63 25.01
C ASN A 580 -21.56 12.88 25.31
N PRO A 581 -20.46 13.58 25.65
CA PRO A 581 -19.19 12.95 26.02
C PRO A 581 -19.25 11.98 27.23
N ALA A 582 -20.33 12.02 28.01
CA ALA A 582 -20.54 11.09 29.13
C ALA A 582 -21.16 9.74 28.70
N ASP A 583 -21.82 9.68 27.54
CA ASP A 583 -22.56 8.50 27.05
C ASP A 583 -21.83 7.79 25.88
N CYS A 584 -20.87 8.48 25.27
CA CYS A 584 -20.09 8.07 24.12
C CYS A 584 -18.65 8.55 24.37
N THR A 585 -17.65 7.66 24.32
CA THR A 585 -16.24 8.10 24.36
C THR A 585 -15.77 8.24 22.91
N PRO A 586 -15.81 9.44 22.30
CA PRO A 586 -15.39 9.60 20.92
C PRO A 586 -13.88 9.43 20.80
N PHE A 587 -13.45 8.50 19.97
CA PHE A 587 -12.12 8.53 19.40
C PHE A 587 -12.11 9.56 18.26
N TYR A 588 -11.20 10.52 18.33
CA TYR A 588 -11.13 11.63 17.37
C TYR A 588 -10.16 11.37 16.21
N GLY A 589 -9.60 10.16 16.15
CA GLY A 589 -8.54 9.80 15.22
C GLY A 589 -7.14 9.96 15.82
N GLY A 590 -6.16 9.28 15.22
CA GLY A 590 -4.76 9.34 15.63
C GLY A 590 -3.87 8.38 14.85
N ARG A 591 -2.56 8.59 14.90
CA ARG A 591 -1.59 7.63 14.38
C ARG A 591 -1.42 6.51 15.39
N LEU A 592 -1.64 5.27 14.94
CA LEU A 592 -1.29 4.09 15.72
C LEU A 592 0.22 3.92 15.70
N ILE A 593 0.87 4.09 16.84
CA ILE A 593 2.32 3.95 17.01
C ILE A 593 2.64 2.54 17.54
N ALA A 594 3.63 1.88 16.94
CA ALA A 594 4.28 0.72 17.52
C ALA A 594 5.58 1.13 18.20
N SER A 595 5.73 0.78 19.48
CA SER A 595 6.91 1.04 20.30
C SER A 595 7.45 -0.26 20.87
N TYR A 596 8.70 -0.59 20.57
CA TYR A 596 9.32 -1.81 21.04
C TYR A 596 10.83 -1.62 21.17
N GLN A 597 11.46 -2.54 21.89
CA GLN A 597 12.91 -2.54 22.03
C GLN A 597 13.50 -3.16 20.77
N GLY A 598 14.22 -2.36 19.97
CA GLY A 598 14.91 -2.84 18.77
C GLY A 598 16.11 -3.70 19.11
N GLY A 599 16.51 -4.52 18.14
CA GLY A 599 17.74 -5.28 18.14
C GLY A 599 18.74 -4.73 17.12
N PHE A 600 20.03 -4.95 17.34
CA PHE A 600 21.07 -4.48 16.43
C PHE A 600 21.09 -5.31 15.14
N ALA A 601 21.01 -4.63 13.99
CA ALA A 601 20.94 -5.25 12.66
C ALA A 601 19.72 -6.16 12.51
N ASP A 602 18.60 -5.74 13.11
CA ASP A 602 17.32 -6.45 13.06
C ASP A 602 16.44 -5.80 12.01
N THR A 603 16.24 -6.51 10.90
CA THR A 603 15.29 -6.13 9.87
C THR A 603 13.98 -6.88 10.09
N TYR A 604 12.89 -6.13 10.11
CA TYR A 604 11.55 -6.65 10.30
C TYR A 604 10.58 -6.05 9.28
N GLY A 605 9.58 -6.83 8.89
CA GLY A 605 8.48 -6.36 8.06
C GLY A 605 7.30 -5.92 8.92
N TRP A 606 6.59 -4.85 8.51
CA TRP A 606 5.27 -4.50 9.06
C TRP A 606 4.16 -4.70 8.03
N GLN A 607 3.02 -5.20 8.50
CA GLN A 607 1.74 -5.15 7.80
C GLN A 607 0.67 -4.61 8.74
N ALA A 608 -0.17 -3.72 8.23
CA ALA A 608 -1.34 -3.24 8.95
C ALA A 608 -2.60 -3.53 8.15
N ARG A 609 -3.64 -4.01 8.83
CA ARG A 609 -4.95 -4.22 8.24
C ARG A 609 -6.05 -3.59 9.06
N LEU A 610 -6.98 -2.92 8.38
CA LEU A 610 -8.18 -2.33 8.98
C LEU A 610 -9.41 -3.17 8.60
N SER A 611 -10.34 -3.30 9.55
CA SER A 611 -11.68 -3.79 9.23
C SER A 611 -12.43 -2.72 8.42
N GLY A 612 -12.35 -2.80 7.08
CA GLY A 612 -13.06 -1.92 6.16
C GLY A 612 -14.47 -2.40 5.81
N GLN A 613 -15.30 -1.50 5.26
CA GLN A 613 -16.55 -1.92 4.63
C GLN A 613 -16.28 -2.45 3.21
N PRO A 614 -16.82 -3.62 2.85
CA PRO A 614 -16.71 -4.16 1.51
C PRO A 614 -17.59 -3.37 0.54
N TYR A 615 -17.21 -3.35 -0.74
CA TYR A 615 -17.98 -2.71 -1.80
C TYR A 615 -18.05 -3.59 -3.05
N LEU A 616 -19.07 -3.38 -3.89
CA LEU A 616 -19.24 -4.10 -5.15
C LEU A 616 -18.38 -3.45 -6.24
N VAL A 617 -17.66 -4.27 -7.00
CA VAL A 617 -16.79 -3.86 -8.11
C VAL A 617 -17.43 -4.16 -9.46
N ARG A 618 -18.17 -5.27 -9.55
CA ARG A 618 -18.83 -5.71 -10.79
C ARG A 618 -20.12 -6.45 -10.50
#